data_AF-B6IPV6-F1
#
_entry.id   AF-B6IPV6-F1
#
_cell.length_a   1.000
_cell.length_b   1.000
_cell.length_c   1.000
_cell.angle_alpha   90.00
_cell.angle_beta   90.00
_cell.angle_gamma   90.00
#
_symmetry.space_group_name_H-M   'P 1'
#
loop_
_entity.id
_entity.type
_entity.pdbx_description
1 polymer ?
#
loop_
_entity_poly.entity_id
_entity_poly.type
_entity_poly.pdbx_seq_one_letter_code
_entity_poly.pdbx_strand_id
1 'polypeptide(L)'
;MFMAQLLASLDRRSAGTVPLIPELLWEVGDVRLGRRPQRVPLWFARRLHDQAVWRQVKGVAQARPAPGLRVLLTSTAFRRVPDEGVAGHEIISVPDVIDHNAGVALHPEILAARVGGRDHRSDGPLAHTADFTVVTVHGKDYPFRGAKQRDLVRQLVDAFQRGAPRCLTAKVLEEANYNSSVNTIAKAFSGRDDWREFIAEDGGSCWIFT
;
A
#
# COMPACT_ATOMS: atom_id res chain seq x y z
N MET A 1 -13.20 18.89 -15.72
CA MET A 1 -13.33 18.05 -16.93
C MET A 1 -12.36 16.83 -16.92
N PHE A 2 -11.08 17.00 -16.59
CA PHE A 2 -10.05 15.92 -16.58
C PHE A 2 -10.42 14.64 -15.80
N MET A 3 -10.95 14.75 -14.58
CA MET A 3 -11.26 13.58 -13.74
C MET A 3 -12.35 12.68 -14.34
N ALA A 4 -13.38 13.25 -14.99
CA ALA A 4 -14.47 12.46 -15.56
C ALA A 4 -14.00 11.62 -16.75
N GLN A 5 -13.14 12.18 -17.60
CA GLN A 5 -12.51 11.47 -18.72
C GLN A 5 -11.57 10.37 -18.25
N LEU A 6 -10.75 10.68 -17.24
CA LEU A 6 -9.81 9.73 -16.63
C LEU A 6 -10.50 8.46 -16.08
N LEU A 7 -11.69 8.63 -15.52
CA LEU A 7 -12.46 7.57 -14.87
C LEU A 7 -13.42 6.85 -15.81
N ALA A 8 -13.54 7.28 -17.07
CA ALA A 8 -14.54 6.78 -18.02
C ALA A 8 -14.30 5.31 -18.41
N SER A 9 -13.05 4.86 -18.40
CA SER A 9 -12.64 3.49 -18.72
C SER A 9 -12.73 2.51 -17.54
N LEU A 10 -13.06 2.98 -16.33
CA LEU A 10 -13.13 2.14 -15.14
C LEU A 10 -14.53 1.55 -14.97
N ASP A 11 -14.59 0.25 -14.68
CA ASP A 11 -15.82 -0.41 -14.23
C ASP A 11 -16.12 -0.01 -12.77
N ARG A 12 -16.94 1.04 -12.61
CA ARG A 12 -17.32 1.62 -11.31
C ARG A 12 -18.75 1.24 -10.94
N ARG A 13 -18.98 0.92 -9.67
CA ARG A 13 -20.34 0.87 -9.12
C ARG A 13 -20.80 2.33 -8.96
N SER A 14 -21.72 2.79 -9.80
CA SER A 14 -22.04 4.21 -9.90
C SER A 14 -22.81 4.73 -8.67
N ALA A 15 -22.22 5.67 -7.93
CA ALA A 15 -22.91 6.54 -6.99
C ALA A 15 -22.56 8.04 -7.15
N GLY A 16 -21.81 8.40 -8.21
CA GLY A 16 -21.25 9.74 -8.35
C GLY A 16 -19.93 9.91 -7.59
N THR A 17 -19.25 11.03 -7.80
CA THR A 17 -17.96 11.33 -7.14
C THR A 17 -18.22 12.28 -5.97
N VAL A 18 -17.91 11.85 -4.75
CA VAL A 18 -18.22 12.59 -3.51
C VAL A 18 -16.99 13.37 -3.06
N PRO A 19 -17.06 14.70 -2.91
CA PRO A 19 -15.94 15.46 -2.36
C PRO A 19 -15.74 15.11 -0.87
N LEU A 20 -14.53 14.68 -0.52
CA LEU A 20 -14.11 14.48 0.87
C LEU A 20 -13.35 15.69 1.41
N ILE A 21 -12.57 16.34 0.53
CA ILE A 21 -11.98 17.65 0.76
C ILE A 21 -12.29 18.48 -0.49
N PRO A 22 -12.97 19.64 -0.36
CA PRO A 22 -13.33 20.46 -1.51
C PRO A 22 -12.14 20.70 -2.43
N GLU A 23 -12.31 20.43 -3.73
CA GLU A 23 -11.30 20.63 -4.78
C GLU A 23 -9.97 19.85 -4.64
N LEU A 24 -9.82 19.01 -3.61
CA LEU A 24 -8.55 18.35 -3.29
C LEU A 24 -8.64 16.83 -3.22
N LEU A 25 -9.72 16.29 -2.68
CA LEU A 25 -9.90 14.84 -2.49
C LEU A 25 -11.35 14.45 -2.77
N TRP A 26 -11.51 13.42 -3.59
CA TRP A 26 -12.80 12.86 -3.92
C TRP A 26 -12.82 11.35 -3.73
N GLU A 27 -13.93 10.86 -3.21
CA GLU A 27 -14.29 9.44 -3.25
C GLU A 27 -14.97 9.15 -4.59
N VAL A 28 -14.37 8.26 -5.38
CA VAL A 28 -14.85 7.88 -6.71
C VAL A 28 -15.77 6.66 -6.64
N GLY A 29 -15.61 5.84 -5.61
CA GLY A 29 -16.36 4.60 -5.38
C GLY A 29 -15.53 3.36 -5.68
N ASP A 30 -16.19 2.21 -5.70
CA ASP A 30 -15.53 0.91 -5.83
C ASP A 30 -15.33 0.51 -7.29
N VAL A 31 -14.07 0.24 -7.65
CA VAL A 31 -13.67 -0.10 -9.01
C VAL A 31 -13.18 -1.53 -9.11
N ARG A 32 -13.47 -2.20 -10.23
CA ARG A 32 -12.88 -3.51 -10.52
C ARG A 32 -11.53 -3.32 -11.20
N LEU A 33 -10.47 -3.84 -10.58
CA LEU A 33 -9.10 -3.74 -11.10
C LEU A 33 -8.66 -5.09 -11.66
N GLY A 34 -8.51 -5.16 -12.98
CA GLY A 34 -8.16 -6.37 -13.73
C GLY A 34 -9.11 -7.53 -13.42
N ARG A 35 -8.55 -8.73 -13.26
CA ARG A 35 -9.32 -9.96 -12.95
C ARG A 35 -9.64 -10.16 -11.45
N ARG A 36 -9.38 -9.18 -10.58
CA ARG A 36 -9.63 -9.33 -9.13
C ARG A 36 -11.12 -9.58 -8.86
N PRO A 37 -11.47 -10.56 -8.00
CA PRO A 37 -12.86 -10.83 -7.67
C PRO A 37 -13.48 -9.71 -6.81
N GLN A 38 -12.67 -9.10 -5.93
CA GLN A 38 -13.06 -7.99 -5.08
C GLN A 38 -12.89 -6.65 -5.79
N ARG A 39 -13.87 -5.74 -5.60
CA ARG A 39 -13.73 -4.34 -6.00
C ARG A 39 -12.89 -3.58 -4.97
N VAL A 40 -12.14 -2.61 -5.45
CA VAL A 40 -11.22 -1.82 -4.64
C VAL A 40 -11.75 -0.39 -4.53
N PRO A 41 -11.89 0.17 -3.31
CA PRO A 41 -12.26 1.57 -3.13
C PRO A 41 -11.24 2.49 -3.79
N LEU A 42 -11.74 3.48 -4.53
CA LEU A 42 -10.92 4.43 -5.27
C LEU A 42 -11.17 5.85 -4.80
N TRP A 43 -10.09 6.53 -4.43
CA TRP A 43 -10.05 7.97 -4.21
C TRP A 43 -9.22 8.65 -5.29
N PHE A 44 -9.52 9.92 -5.54
CA PHE A 44 -8.74 10.78 -6.42
C PHE A 44 -8.32 12.03 -5.66
N ALA A 45 -7.04 12.37 -5.68
CA ALA A 45 -6.47 13.53 -5.01
C ALA A 45 -5.63 14.41 -5.94
N ARG A 46 -5.60 15.71 -5.65
CA ARG A 46 -4.74 16.67 -6.35
C ARG A 46 -3.78 17.34 -5.39
N ARG A 47 -2.69 17.88 -5.94
CA ARG A 47 -1.71 18.70 -5.21
C ARG A 47 -1.08 17.99 -4.00
N LEU A 48 -0.82 16.69 -4.09
CA LEU A 48 -0.19 15.94 -2.98
C LEU A 48 1.24 16.41 -2.67
N HIS A 49 1.88 17.15 -3.59
CA HIS A 49 3.16 17.81 -3.35
C HIS A 49 3.10 18.96 -2.33
N ASP A 50 1.90 19.48 -2.06
CA ASP A 50 1.68 20.50 -1.05
C ASP A 50 1.54 19.82 0.32
N GLN A 51 2.46 20.11 1.24
CA GLN A 51 2.52 19.44 2.54
C GLN A 51 1.25 19.68 3.38
N ALA A 52 0.57 20.82 3.21
CA ALA A 52 -0.68 21.09 3.92
C ALA A 52 -1.83 20.24 3.37
N VAL A 53 -1.87 20.04 2.05
CA VAL A 53 -2.83 19.13 1.40
C VAL A 53 -2.55 17.68 1.80
N TRP A 54 -1.27 17.28 1.79
CA TRP A 54 -0.84 15.95 2.21
C TRP A 54 -1.34 15.60 3.62
N ARG A 55 -1.12 16.50 4.59
CA ARG A 55 -1.58 16.30 5.97
C ARG A 55 -3.09 16.15 6.07
N GLN A 56 -3.87 16.93 5.30
CA GLN A 56 -5.32 16.81 5.28
C GLN A 56 -5.77 15.46 4.71
N VAL A 57 -5.20 15.03 3.58
CA VAL A 57 -5.53 13.74 2.95
C VAL A 57 -5.20 12.58 3.89
N LYS A 58 -4.04 12.62 4.55
CA LYS A 58 -3.65 11.62 5.54
C LYS A 58 -4.62 11.59 6.74
N GLY A 59 -5.04 12.76 7.23
CA GLY A 59 -6.04 12.86 8.30
C GLY A 59 -7.38 12.23 7.90
N VAL A 60 -7.86 12.48 6.68
CA VAL A 60 -9.09 11.84 6.15
C VAL A 60 -8.92 10.33 6.03
N ALA A 61 -7.77 9.86 5.55
CA ALA A 61 -7.48 8.43 5.44
C ALA A 61 -7.45 7.73 6.81
N GLN A 62 -6.87 8.37 7.83
CA GLN A 62 -6.83 7.86 9.20
C GLN A 62 -8.22 7.82 9.86
N ALA A 63 -9.05 8.85 9.62
CA ALA A 63 -10.43 8.88 10.10
C ALA A 63 -11.35 7.88 9.38
N ARG A 64 -10.94 7.37 8.21
CA ARG A 64 -11.69 6.42 7.37
C ARG A 64 -10.83 5.21 7.02
N PRO A 65 -10.44 4.38 8.00
CA PRO A 65 -9.62 3.21 7.74
C PRO A 65 -10.30 2.31 6.70
N ALA A 66 -9.52 1.84 5.73
CA ALA A 66 -10.02 0.92 4.72
C ALA A 66 -9.99 -0.52 5.29
N PRO A 67 -11.07 -1.32 5.13
CA PRO A 67 -11.08 -2.72 5.58
C PRO A 67 -10.12 -3.63 4.77
N GLY A 68 -9.48 -3.07 3.75
CA GLY A 68 -8.50 -3.70 2.87
C GLY A 68 -7.74 -2.61 2.11
N LEU A 69 -7.27 -2.90 0.90
CA LEU A 69 -6.59 -1.91 0.08
C LEU A 69 -7.55 -0.81 -0.41
N ARG A 70 -7.13 0.45 -0.34
CA ARG A 70 -7.73 1.58 -1.07
C ARG A 70 -6.73 2.13 -2.09
N VAL A 71 -7.16 2.45 -3.31
CA VAL A 71 -6.29 3.14 -4.28
C VAL A 71 -6.50 4.65 -4.16
N LEU A 72 -5.41 5.40 -4.01
CA LEU A 72 -5.38 6.85 -4.08
C LEU A 72 -4.74 7.28 -5.39
N LEU A 73 -5.57 7.58 -6.39
CA LEU A 73 -5.09 8.17 -7.64
C LEU A 73 -4.71 9.63 -7.41
N THR A 74 -3.64 10.09 -8.04
CA THR A 74 -3.29 11.51 -8.01
C THR A 74 -2.82 12.05 -9.35
N SER A 75 -3.15 13.31 -9.65
CA SER A 75 -2.54 14.04 -10.77
C SER A 75 -1.12 14.55 -10.45
N THR A 76 -0.61 14.31 -9.24
CA THR A 76 0.74 14.71 -8.83
C THR A 76 1.73 13.65 -9.28
N ALA A 77 2.76 14.03 -10.06
CA ALA A 77 3.83 13.12 -10.45
C ALA A 77 4.45 12.42 -9.23
N PHE A 78 4.73 11.11 -9.32
CA PHE A 78 5.14 10.29 -8.17
C PHE A 78 6.33 10.89 -7.41
N ARG A 79 7.36 11.36 -8.13
CA ARG A 79 8.55 12.04 -7.56
C ARG A 79 8.29 13.29 -6.71
N ARG A 80 7.06 13.81 -6.73
CA ARG A 80 6.64 15.00 -5.97
C ARG A 80 5.64 14.64 -4.87
N VAL A 81 5.24 13.38 -4.76
CA VAL A 81 4.43 12.89 -3.63
C VAL A 81 5.39 12.67 -2.46
N PRO A 82 5.02 13.08 -1.23
CA PRO A 82 5.82 12.77 -0.05
C PRO A 82 6.05 11.27 0.11
N ASP A 83 7.27 10.88 0.50
CA ASP A 83 7.67 9.47 0.67
C ASP A 83 6.97 8.77 1.83
N GLU A 84 6.44 9.55 2.78
CA GLU A 84 5.64 9.03 3.87
C GLU A 84 4.35 8.44 3.26
N GLY A 85 4.21 7.11 3.19
CA GLY A 85 3.01 6.47 2.65
C GLY A 85 1.74 6.74 3.47
N VAL A 86 0.59 6.30 2.97
CA VAL A 86 -0.68 6.27 3.73
C VAL A 86 -1.05 4.81 4.01
N ALA A 87 -1.11 4.42 5.28
CA ALA A 87 -1.42 3.06 5.67
C ALA A 87 -2.72 2.54 5.03
N GLY A 88 -2.66 1.33 4.45
CA GLY A 88 -3.80 0.72 3.74
C GLY A 88 -4.13 1.34 2.37
N HIS A 89 -3.31 2.27 1.87
CA HIS A 89 -3.52 2.92 0.59
C HIS A 89 -2.34 2.68 -0.37
N GLU A 90 -2.66 2.40 -1.64
CA GLU A 90 -1.70 2.43 -2.74
C GLU A 90 -1.83 3.77 -3.46
N ILE A 91 -0.76 4.56 -3.53
CA ILE A 91 -0.76 5.85 -4.21
C ILE A 91 -0.31 5.64 -5.65
N ILE A 92 -1.16 6.01 -6.60
CA ILE A 92 -0.88 5.87 -8.02
C ILE A 92 -0.94 7.24 -8.68
N SER A 93 0.22 7.69 -9.18
CA SER A 93 0.33 8.92 -9.96
C SER A 93 -0.16 8.70 -11.39
N VAL A 94 -1.24 9.36 -11.75
CA VAL A 94 -1.92 9.34 -13.05
C VAL A 94 -0.95 9.64 -14.21
N PRO A 95 -0.11 10.68 -14.16
CA PRO A 95 0.91 10.91 -15.18
C PRO A 95 1.81 9.70 -15.47
N ASP A 96 2.02 8.83 -14.49
CA ASP A 96 2.92 7.68 -14.58
C ASP A 96 2.21 6.39 -15.03
N VAL A 97 0.88 6.45 -15.24
CA VAL A 97 0.03 5.31 -15.66
C VAL A 97 -0.76 5.58 -16.95
N ILE A 98 -0.81 6.83 -17.41
CA ILE A 98 -1.45 7.16 -18.69
C ILE A 98 -0.59 6.58 -19.82
N ASP A 99 -1.19 5.70 -20.62
CA ASP A 99 -0.64 5.32 -21.90
C ASP A 99 -0.79 6.49 -22.88
N HIS A 100 0.33 7.08 -23.27
CA HIS A 100 0.36 8.24 -24.16
C HIS A 100 -0.12 7.89 -25.59
N ASN A 101 -0.22 6.60 -25.94
CA ASN A 101 -0.73 6.14 -27.23
C ASN A 101 -2.25 5.91 -27.28
N ALA A 102 -2.93 5.77 -26.12
CA ALA A 102 -4.36 5.45 -26.05
C ALA A 102 -5.25 6.63 -25.57
N GLY A 103 -4.66 7.80 -25.33
CA GLY A 103 -5.34 8.97 -24.77
C GLY A 103 -5.40 8.95 -23.24
N VAL A 104 -6.03 9.97 -22.64
CA VAL A 104 -6.04 10.30 -21.19
C VAL A 104 -6.87 9.31 -20.35
N ALA A 105 -6.95 8.03 -20.73
CA ALA A 105 -7.73 7.01 -20.06
C ALA A 105 -6.83 6.12 -19.18
N LEU A 106 -7.29 5.81 -17.96
CA LEU A 106 -6.61 4.83 -17.11
C LEU A 106 -7.03 3.41 -17.53
N HIS A 107 -6.07 2.59 -17.93
CA HIS A 107 -6.34 1.18 -18.19
C HIS A 107 -6.42 0.38 -16.87
N PRO A 108 -7.52 -0.34 -16.60
CA PRO A 108 -7.69 -1.13 -15.38
C PRO A 108 -6.59 -2.18 -15.15
N GLU A 109 -6.02 -2.73 -16.23
CA GLU A 109 -4.92 -3.70 -16.15
C GLU A 109 -3.60 -3.06 -15.69
N ILE A 110 -3.30 -1.84 -16.13
CA ILE A 110 -2.10 -1.10 -15.68
C ILE A 110 -2.24 -0.73 -14.20
N LEU A 111 -3.42 -0.27 -13.79
CA LEU A 111 -3.74 -0.06 -12.37
C LEU A 111 -3.62 -1.35 -11.57
N ALA A 112 -4.12 -2.47 -12.10
CA ALA A 112 -4.07 -3.76 -11.43
C ALA A 112 -2.64 -4.28 -11.23
N ALA A 113 -1.76 -4.07 -12.22
CA ALA A 113 -0.34 -4.40 -12.15
C ALA A 113 0.39 -3.59 -11.08
N ARG A 114 0.08 -2.30 -10.98
CA ARG A 114 0.68 -1.38 -10.00
C ARG A 114 0.24 -1.69 -8.57
N VAL A 115 -1.06 -1.94 -8.38
CA VAL A 115 -1.61 -2.47 -7.12
C VAL A 115 -1.03 -3.83 -6.74
N GLY A 116 -0.66 -4.66 -7.72
CA GLY A 116 -0.05 -5.97 -7.51
C GLY A 116 1.44 -5.94 -7.19
N GLY A 117 2.04 -4.75 -7.00
CA GLY A 117 3.44 -4.60 -6.62
C GLY A 117 4.45 -4.82 -7.74
N ARG A 118 4.04 -5.00 -9.00
CA ARG A 118 4.98 -5.37 -10.07
C ARG A 118 5.85 -4.22 -10.59
N ASP A 119 5.58 -2.96 -10.23
CA ASP A 119 6.35 -1.80 -10.72
C ASP A 119 6.54 -0.69 -9.66
N HIS A 120 6.66 -1.05 -8.39
CA HIS A 120 7.36 -0.18 -7.44
C HIS A 120 8.86 -0.51 -7.55
N ARG A 121 9.53 0.05 -8.56
CA ARG A 121 10.98 0.28 -8.48
C ARG A 121 11.22 1.33 -7.40
N SER A 122 11.05 0.93 -6.15
CA SER A 122 11.91 1.43 -5.09
C SER A 122 13.28 0.84 -5.43
N ASP A 123 14.24 1.68 -5.81
CA ASP A 123 15.63 1.27 -6.12
C ASP A 123 16.39 0.83 -4.85
N GLY A 124 15.65 0.44 -3.81
CA GLY A 124 16.11 0.01 -2.51
C GLY A 124 15.96 -1.50 -2.36
N PRO A 125 16.68 -2.10 -1.40
CA PRO A 125 16.77 -3.54 -1.27
C PRO A 125 15.49 -4.20 -0.74
N LEU A 126 14.47 -3.40 -0.38
CA LEU A 126 13.18 -3.83 0.16
C LEU A 126 12.03 -3.04 -0.49
N ALA A 127 11.12 -3.75 -1.14
CA ALA A 127 9.86 -3.23 -1.68
C ALA A 127 8.70 -4.11 -1.19
N HIS A 128 7.47 -3.63 -1.30
CA HIS A 128 6.28 -4.40 -0.90
C HIS A 128 5.03 -3.87 -1.59
N THR A 129 3.98 -4.70 -1.66
CA THR A 129 2.63 -4.23 -1.99
C THR A 129 2.05 -3.40 -0.83
N ALA A 130 1.16 -2.46 -1.11
CA ALA A 130 0.51 -1.65 -0.05
C ALA A 130 -0.24 -2.49 1.00
N ASP A 131 -0.73 -3.67 0.63
CA ASP A 131 -1.41 -4.59 1.54
C ASP A 131 -0.48 -5.64 2.17
N PHE A 132 0.82 -5.57 1.89
CA PHE A 132 1.84 -6.51 2.35
C PHE A 132 1.56 -7.98 1.97
N THR A 133 0.74 -8.22 0.94
CA THR A 133 0.57 -9.58 0.39
C THR A 133 1.83 -10.11 -0.29
N VAL A 134 2.71 -9.22 -0.75
CA VAL A 134 4.05 -9.55 -1.23
C VAL A 134 5.05 -8.54 -0.65
N VAL A 135 6.16 -9.05 -0.13
CA VAL A 135 7.37 -8.26 0.14
C VAL A 135 8.45 -8.75 -0.81
N THR A 136 9.13 -7.83 -1.48
CA THR A 136 10.22 -8.11 -2.40
C THR A 136 11.54 -7.68 -1.77
N VAL A 137 12.46 -8.61 -1.55
CA VAL A 137 13.80 -8.34 -0.99
C VAL A 137 14.82 -8.74 -2.04
N HIS A 138 15.70 -7.82 -2.45
CA HIS A 138 16.69 -8.07 -3.51
C HIS A 138 16.11 -8.73 -4.79
N GLY A 139 14.89 -8.33 -5.16
CA GLY A 139 14.19 -8.86 -6.34
C GLY A 139 13.54 -10.24 -6.15
N LYS A 140 13.61 -10.85 -4.95
CA LYS A 140 12.88 -12.07 -4.61
C LYS A 140 11.59 -11.74 -3.88
N ASP A 141 10.48 -12.30 -4.37
CA ASP A 141 9.14 -12.11 -3.79
C ASP A 141 8.82 -13.11 -2.68
N TYR A 142 8.33 -12.60 -1.56
CA TYR A 142 7.88 -13.35 -0.39
C TYR A 142 6.39 -13.10 -0.16
N PRO A 143 5.50 -14.04 -0.50
CA PRO A 143 4.06 -13.85 -0.35
C PRO A 143 3.60 -14.07 1.09
N PHE A 144 2.71 -13.23 1.61
CA PHE A 144 2.10 -13.35 2.93
C PHE A 144 0.58 -13.40 2.83
N ARG A 145 -0.02 -14.55 3.16
CA ARG A 145 -1.48 -14.76 3.04
C ARG A 145 -2.25 -14.47 4.34
N GLY A 146 -1.61 -14.67 5.50
CA GLY A 146 -2.26 -14.49 6.79
C GLY A 146 -2.32 -13.01 7.22
N ALA A 147 -3.47 -12.53 7.69
CA ALA A 147 -3.62 -11.15 8.16
C ALA A 147 -2.60 -10.77 9.24
N LYS A 148 -2.46 -11.61 10.28
CA LYS A 148 -1.48 -11.38 11.36
C LYS A 148 -0.03 -11.36 10.89
N GLN A 149 0.31 -12.22 9.92
CA GLN A 149 1.64 -12.24 9.30
C GLN A 149 1.89 -10.94 8.52
N ARG A 150 0.90 -10.46 7.76
CA ARG A 150 0.99 -9.18 7.04
C ARG A 150 1.13 -7.99 7.99
N ASP A 151 0.40 -7.99 9.10
CA ASP A 151 0.51 -6.94 10.12
C ASP A 151 1.86 -6.95 10.82
N LEU A 152 2.41 -8.14 11.10
CA LEU A 152 3.75 -8.31 11.65
C LEU A 152 4.82 -7.79 10.68
N VAL A 153 4.78 -8.23 9.41
CA VAL A 153 5.77 -7.82 8.40
C VAL A 153 5.69 -6.32 8.15
N ARG A 154 4.49 -5.73 8.12
CA ARG A 154 4.29 -4.28 8.02
C ARG A 154 5.06 -3.53 9.09
N GLN A 155 4.95 -3.94 10.36
CA GLN A 155 5.66 -3.28 11.46
C GLN A 155 7.19 -3.33 11.29
N LEU A 156 7.72 -4.46 10.80
CA LEU A 156 9.17 -4.61 10.57
C LEU A 156 9.65 -3.77 9.38
N VAL A 157 8.88 -3.72 8.30
CA VAL A 157 9.18 -2.88 7.13
C VAL A 157 9.14 -1.40 7.51
N ASP A 158 8.12 -0.97 8.25
CA ASP A 158 8.01 0.42 8.73
C ASP A 158 9.19 0.79 9.65
N ALA A 159 9.62 -0.12 10.52
CA ALA A 159 10.78 0.08 11.40
C ALA A 159 12.09 0.20 10.60
N PHE A 160 12.28 -0.67 9.60
CA PHE A 160 13.42 -0.62 8.69
C PHE A 160 13.47 0.70 7.90
N GLN A 161 12.34 1.10 7.29
CA GLN A 161 12.25 2.35 6.51
C GLN A 161 12.45 3.61 7.35
N ARG A 162 12.11 3.58 8.65
CA ARG A 162 12.40 4.67 9.60
C ARG A 162 13.85 4.71 10.09
N GLY A 163 14.71 3.78 9.68
CA GLY A 163 16.11 3.69 10.14
C GLY A 163 16.25 3.16 11.58
N ALA A 164 15.20 2.58 12.16
CA ALA A 164 15.20 1.98 13.48
C ALA A 164 14.78 0.49 13.39
N PRO A 165 15.62 -0.37 12.75
CA PRO A 165 15.17 -1.66 12.25
C PRO A 165 14.88 -2.70 13.34
N ARG A 166 15.43 -2.54 14.55
CA ARG A 166 15.24 -3.48 15.66
C ARG A 166 13.94 -3.18 16.42
N CYS A 167 13.04 -4.14 16.40
CA CYS A 167 11.79 -4.13 17.16
C CYS A 167 11.84 -5.17 18.29
N LEU A 168 11.14 -4.91 19.39
CA LEU A 168 10.91 -5.93 20.43
C LEU A 168 9.94 -6.98 19.90
N THR A 169 10.36 -8.25 19.90
CA THR A 169 9.55 -9.37 19.38
C THR A 169 8.19 -9.45 20.07
N ALA A 170 8.17 -9.29 21.40
CA ALA A 170 6.93 -9.32 22.17
C ALA A 170 5.93 -8.22 21.73
N LYS A 171 6.43 -6.98 21.56
CA LYS A 171 5.62 -5.84 21.11
C LYS A 171 5.06 -6.07 19.71
N VAL A 172 5.88 -6.55 18.79
CA VAL A 172 5.46 -6.80 17.41
C VAL A 172 4.36 -7.85 17.33
N LEU A 173 4.48 -8.92 18.12
CA LEU A 173 3.49 -10.00 18.19
C LEU A 173 2.18 -9.50 18.83
N GLU A 174 2.26 -8.73 19.90
CA GLU A 174 1.10 -8.12 20.57
C GLU A 174 0.34 -7.18 19.63
N GLU A 175 1.03 -6.23 18.97
CA GLU A 175 0.42 -5.28 18.04
C GLU A 175 -0.18 -5.97 16.79
N ALA A 176 0.37 -7.13 16.40
CA ALA A 176 -0.19 -7.98 15.35
C ALA A 176 -1.32 -8.91 15.84
N ASN A 177 -1.81 -8.74 17.08
CA ASN A 177 -2.87 -9.52 17.71
C ASN A 177 -2.59 -11.03 17.76
N TYR A 178 -1.33 -11.43 17.92
CA TYR A 178 -1.01 -12.81 18.28
C TYR A 178 -1.40 -13.09 19.73
N ASN A 179 -1.77 -14.33 20.01
CA ASN A 179 -2.04 -14.77 21.38
C ASN A 179 -0.71 -15.11 22.07
N SER A 180 -0.76 -15.26 23.40
CA SER A 180 0.43 -15.55 24.23
C SER A 180 1.13 -16.88 23.89
N SER A 181 0.47 -17.80 23.17
CA SER A 181 1.11 -19.06 22.73
C SER A 181 2.09 -18.88 21.56
N VAL A 182 1.94 -17.79 20.79
CA VAL A 182 2.89 -17.37 19.75
C VAL A 182 3.81 -16.31 20.33
N ASN A 183 4.99 -16.74 20.78
CA ASN A 183 5.97 -15.91 21.49
C ASN A 183 7.30 -15.75 20.75
N THR A 184 7.40 -16.22 19.52
CA THR A 184 8.60 -16.09 18.66
C THR A 184 8.18 -15.79 17.22
N ILE A 185 9.09 -15.20 16.44
CA ILE A 185 8.87 -14.96 15.01
C ILE A 185 8.72 -16.29 14.27
N ALA A 186 9.52 -17.29 14.65
CA ALA A 186 9.40 -18.65 14.14
C ALA A 186 7.99 -19.26 14.30
N LYS A 187 7.34 -19.05 15.45
CA LYS A 187 5.95 -19.51 15.65
C LYS A 187 4.95 -18.70 14.83
N ALA A 188 5.15 -17.40 14.69
CA ALA A 188 4.28 -16.54 13.89
C ALA A 188 4.28 -16.91 12.39
N PHE A 189 5.41 -17.44 11.91
CA PHE A 189 5.60 -17.96 10.56
C PHE A 189 5.69 -19.50 10.49
N SER A 190 5.08 -20.20 11.45
CA SER A 190 5.09 -21.67 11.45
C SER A 190 4.63 -22.25 10.11
N GLY A 191 5.36 -23.23 9.60
CA GLY A 191 5.10 -23.89 8.31
C GLY A 191 5.81 -23.26 7.10
N ARG A 192 6.68 -22.27 7.30
CA ARG A 192 7.55 -21.70 6.27
C ARG A 192 8.87 -21.24 6.89
N ASP A 193 9.95 -21.28 6.11
CA ASP A 193 11.31 -20.90 6.54
C ASP A 193 11.95 -19.81 5.67
N ASP A 194 11.35 -19.51 4.51
CA ASP A 194 11.83 -18.51 3.54
C ASP A 194 11.92 -17.09 4.12
N TRP A 195 11.11 -16.75 5.13
CA TRP A 195 11.18 -15.48 5.83
C TRP A 195 12.52 -15.24 6.54
N ARG A 196 13.26 -16.31 6.91
CA ARG A 196 14.57 -16.20 7.58
C ARG A 196 15.65 -15.60 6.67
N GLU A 197 15.39 -15.54 5.37
CA GLU A 197 16.31 -14.96 4.40
C GLU A 197 16.42 -13.43 4.51
N PHE A 198 15.47 -12.77 5.18
CA PHE A 198 15.45 -11.31 5.33
C PHE A 198 14.93 -10.81 6.68
N ILE A 199 14.49 -11.70 7.57
CA ILE A 199 14.09 -11.36 8.94
C ILE A 199 14.97 -12.15 9.91
N ALA A 200 15.61 -11.45 10.83
CA ALA A 200 16.41 -12.02 11.91
C ALA A 200 15.70 -11.86 13.26
N GLU A 201 15.97 -12.79 14.17
CA GLU A 201 15.53 -12.75 15.57
C GLU A 201 16.73 -13.01 16.49
N ASP A 202 16.91 -12.17 17.51
CA ASP A 202 17.97 -12.34 18.52
C ASP A 202 17.64 -11.53 19.78
N GLY A 203 17.97 -12.09 20.95
CA GLY A 203 17.86 -11.38 22.24
C GLY A 203 16.48 -10.80 22.53
N GLY A 204 15.39 -11.44 22.07
CA GLY A 204 14.02 -10.93 22.22
C GLY A 204 13.66 -9.77 21.28
N SER A 205 14.52 -9.47 20.31
CA SER A 205 14.27 -8.51 19.24
C SER A 205 14.17 -9.20 17.88
N CYS A 206 13.52 -8.55 16.94
CA CYS A 206 13.43 -8.95 15.54
C CYS A 206 13.66 -7.74 14.62
N TRP A 207 14.22 -7.98 13.45
CA TRP A 207 14.47 -6.93 12.46
C TRP A 207 14.51 -7.49 11.04
N ILE A 208 14.22 -6.64 10.06
CA ILE A 208 14.55 -6.92 8.67
C ILE A 208 16.02 -6.60 8.44
N PHE A 209 16.71 -7.50 7.73
CA PHE A 209 18.03 -7.27 7.18
C PHE A 209 17.95 -7.39 5.66
N THR A 210 18.70 -6.54 4.98
CA THR A 210 18.83 -6.57 3.52
C THR A 210 20.29 -6.43 3.15
#